data_AF-A0A554GPV0-F1
#
_entry.id   AF-A0A554GPV0-F1
#
_cell.length_a   1.000
_cell.length_b   1.000
_cell.length_c   1.000
_cell.angle_alpha   90.00
_cell.angle_beta   90.00
_cell.angle_gamma   90.00
#
_symmetry.space_group_name_H-M   'P 1'
#
loop_
_entity.id
_entity.type
_entity.pdbx_description
1 polymer ?
#
loop_
_entity_poly.entity_id
_entity_poly.type
_entity_poly.pdbx_seq_one_letter_code
_entity_poly.pdbx_strand_id
1 'polypeptide(L)'
;MMIALGVALLLAAAPEAKPEEPKQQAAVDAALKAVKVGDEKARKRAYASLWKLGVRVSLPDLDLYRSSNVETPDPATRPLALQGPGVLACPTPLWARQELAKVEANDGSGTQAQGVMFARSEQALSEGFLEDLGDERIPSVTGPVIVTRWSGSWGSLPCMLDGPPGSGWDLGMWRHPAARESLQRCCKGSAECIEQGRTGESDCRDEVLFTAATTSEKYATEAGKLLAERIRRCMPAGDAMDAEPACVYSDAPRCLRHRACMAKVGQESLARGTARWDVEAALWLRTSISACSANRAADTACTPIVVDACQGRVGYRCSDDSIRELQVP
;
A
#
# COMPACT_ATOMS: atom_id res chain seq x y z
N MET A 1 -26.33 -62.63 -5.30
CA MET A 1 -24.97 -62.49 -5.86
C MET A 1 -25.00 -61.32 -6.84
N MET A 2 -24.05 -60.39 -6.70
CA MET A 2 -24.12 -58.97 -7.08
C MET A 2 -24.41 -58.69 -8.56
N ILE A 3 -25.35 -57.77 -8.82
CA ILE A 3 -25.45 -57.04 -10.10
C ILE A 3 -24.66 -55.75 -9.91
N ALA A 4 -23.45 -55.69 -10.48
CA ALA A 4 -22.67 -54.45 -10.57
C ALA A 4 -23.06 -53.72 -11.86
N LEU A 5 -23.86 -52.65 -11.74
CA LEU A 5 -24.05 -51.68 -12.80
C LEU A 5 -22.77 -50.84 -12.93
N GLY A 6 -22.03 -51.04 -14.01
CA GLY A 6 -20.93 -50.18 -14.42
C GLY A 6 -21.46 -48.86 -14.96
N VAL A 7 -21.34 -47.79 -14.17
CA VAL A 7 -21.54 -46.42 -14.64
C VAL A 7 -20.31 -46.00 -15.44
N ALA A 8 -20.46 -45.90 -16.76
CA ALA A 8 -19.46 -45.27 -17.62
C ALA A 8 -19.45 -43.77 -17.36
N LEU A 9 -18.49 -43.31 -16.54
CA LEU A 9 -18.15 -41.90 -16.41
C LEU A 9 -17.50 -41.42 -17.71
N LEU A 10 -18.27 -40.69 -18.52
CA LEU A 10 -17.76 -39.81 -19.55
C LEU A 10 -16.97 -38.68 -18.87
N LEU A 11 -15.66 -38.88 -18.70
CA LEU A 11 -14.70 -37.81 -18.46
C LEU A 11 -14.66 -36.95 -19.73
N ALA A 12 -15.42 -35.85 -19.73
CA ALA A 12 -15.17 -34.75 -20.64
C ALA A 12 -13.77 -34.22 -20.34
N ALA A 13 -12.80 -34.59 -21.18
CA ALA A 13 -11.47 -34.01 -21.16
C ALA A 13 -11.61 -32.50 -21.33
N ALA A 14 -11.31 -31.75 -20.27
CA ALA A 14 -10.98 -30.34 -20.40
C ALA A 14 -9.86 -30.23 -21.44
N PRO A 15 -9.91 -29.27 -22.39
CA PRO A 15 -8.84 -29.14 -23.36
C PRO A 15 -7.54 -28.88 -22.59
N GLU A 16 -6.59 -29.81 -22.71
CA GLU A 16 -5.23 -29.65 -22.22
C GLU A 16 -4.68 -28.33 -22.79
N ALA A 17 -4.49 -27.35 -21.91
CA ALA A 17 -3.80 -26.12 -22.26
C ALA A 17 -2.39 -26.48 -22.73
N LYS A 18 -2.15 -26.33 -24.03
CA LYS A 18 -0.81 -26.45 -24.63
C LYS A 18 0.16 -25.48 -23.93
N PRO A 19 1.47 -25.79 -23.87
CA PRO A 19 2.45 -24.97 -23.16
C PRO A 19 2.54 -23.56 -23.79
N GLU A 20 2.07 -22.54 -23.06
CA GLU A 20 2.19 -21.12 -23.44
C GLU A 20 3.60 -20.55 -23.22
N GLU A 21 4.48 -21.29 -22.54
CA GLU A 21 5.84 -20.89 -22.15
C GLU A 21 6.73 -20.37 -23.29
N PRO A 22 6.79 -20.99 -24.50
CA PRO A 22 7.73 -20.55 -25.54
C PRO A 22 7.39 -19.16 -26.09
N LYS A 23 6.10 -18.81 -26.14
CA LYS A 23 5.64 -17.50 -26.63
C LYS A 23 5.84 -16.41 -25.58
N GLN A 24 5.63 -16.74 -24.31
CA GLN A 24 5.84 -15.80 -23.21
C GLN A 24 7.32 -15.46 -23.04
N GLN A 25 8.22 -16.46 -23.11
CA GLN A 25 9.65 -16.21 -23.00
C GLN A 25 10.19 -15.34 -24.15
N ALA A 26 9.76 -15.61 -25.39
CA ALA A 26 10.14 -14.77 -26.54
C ALA A 26 9.68 -13.30 -26.38
N ALA A 27 8.51 -13.07 -25.77
CA ALA A 27 8.01 -11.73 -25.47
C ALA A 27 8.84 -11.04 -24.37
N VAL A 28 9.27 -11.79 -23.34
CA VAL A 28 10.20 -11.29 -22.32
C VAL A 28 11.53 -10.90 -22.97
N ASP A 29 12.13 -11.77 -23.77
CA ASP A 29 13.44 -11.53 -24.41
C ASP A 29 13.40 -10.32 -25.35
N ALA A 30 12.32 -10.15 -26.12
CA ALA A 30 12.12 -9.00 -26.98
C ALA A 30 12.01 -7.70 -26.18
N ALA A 31 11.30 -7.72 -25.05
CA ALA A 31 11.20 -6.56 -24.17
C ALA A 31 12.56 -6.25 -23.50
N LEU A 32 13.31 -7.25 -23.04
CA LEU A 32 14.65 -7.07 -22.49
C LEU A 32 15.62 -6.46 -23.52
N LYS A 33 15.53 -6.89 -24.79
CA LYS A 33 16.30 -6.27 -25.89
C LYS A 33 15.92 -4.80 -26.08
N ALA A 34 14.63 -4.47 -26.02
CA ALA A 34 14.17 -3.10 -26.12
C ALA A 34 14.62 -2.23 -24.93
N VAL A 35 14.73 -2.79 -23.71
CA VAL A 35 15.36 -2.12 -22.57
C VAL A 35 16.82 -1.77 -22.88
N LYS A 36 17.57 -2.72 -23.48
CA LYS A 36 19.00 -2.56 -23.73
C LYS A 36 19.35 -1.47 -24.73
N VAL A 37 18.62 -1.42 -25.86
CA VAL A 37 18.99 -0.58 -27.02
C VAL A 37 18.02 0.56 -27.30
N GLY A 38 16.85 0.56 -26.65
CA GLY A 38 15.79 1.54 -26.91
C GLY A 38 16.10 2.93 -26.35
N ASP A 39 15.51 3.93 -26.98
CA ASP A 39 15.38 5.27 -26.40
C ASP A 39 14.47 5.24 -25.15
N GLU A 40 14.41 6.35 -24.41
CA GLU A 40 13.65 6.41 -23.14
C GLU A 40 12.18 5.99 -23.30
N LYS A 41 11.55 6.38 -24.41
CA LYS A 41 10.15 6.05 -24.70
C LYS A 41 9.97 4.56 -24.97
N ALA A 42 10.89 3.95 -25.73
CA ALA A 42 10.91 2.51 -25.99
C ALA A 42 11.20 1.72 -24.71
N ARG A 43 12.12 2.18 -23.85
CA ARG A 43 12.42 1.54 -22.57
C ARG A 43 11.23 1.55 -21.61
N LYS A 44 10.55 2.69 -21.44
CA LYS A 44 9.31 2.76 -20.63
C LYS A 44 8.23 1.80 -21.12
N ARG A 45 8.05 1.67 -22.44
CA ARG A 45 7.14 0.65 -23.01
C ARG A 45 7.59 -0.77 -22.73
N ALA A 46 8.89 -1.04 -22.82
CA ALA A 46 9.44 -2.35 -22.50
C ALA A 46 9.26 -2.71 -21.02
N TYR A 47 9.48 -1.78 -20.09
CA TYR A 47 9.18 -1.96 -18.67
C TYR A 47 7.71 -2.28 -18.42
N ALA A 48 6.79 -1.57 -19.08
CA ALA A 48 5.35 -1.86 -19.00
C ALA A 48 5.01 -3.28 -19.49
N SER A 49 5.65 -3.74 -20.58
CA SER A 49 5.48 -5.10 -21.09
C SER A 49 6.03 -6.14 -20.12
N LEU A 50 7.24 -5.95 -19.59
CA LEU A 50 7.87 -6.83 -18.59
C LEU A 50 7.02 -6.91 -17.32
N TRP A 51 6.45 -5.79 -16.87
CA TRP A 51 5.51 -5.75 -15.76
C TRP A 51 4.31 -6.69 -15.98
N LYS A 52 3.67 -6.58 -17.15
CA LYS A 52 2.51 -7.42 -17.54
C LYS A 52 2.86 -8.90 -17.67
N LEU A 53 4.09 -9.20 -18.06
CA LEU A 53 4.62 -10.56 -18.18
C LEU A 53 5.06 -11.16 -16.83
N GLY A 54 4.91 -10.42 -15.73
CA GLY A 54 5.24 -10.89 -14.38
C GLY A 54 6.71 -10.74 -13.99
N VAL A 55 7.54 -10.09 -14.80
CA VAL A 55 8.98 -9.90 -14.51
C VAL A 55 9.16 -8.90 -13.37
N ARG A 56 9.89 -9.29 -12.33
CA ARG A 56 10.22 -8.47 -11.15
C ARG A 56 11.67 -8.70 -10.78
N VAL A 57 12.30 -7.71 -10.12
CA VAL A 57 13.59 -7.94 -9.46
C VAL A 57 13.34 -8.74 -8.18
N SER A 58 13.94 -9.91 -8.07
CA SER A 58 13.89 -10.70 -6.84
C SER A 58 14.75 -10.04 -5.76
N LEU A 59 14.09 -9.53 -4.72
CA LEU A 59 14.73 -9.00 -3.51
C LEU A 59 14.29 -9.87 -2.32
N PRO A 60 15.15 -10.10 -1.31
CA PRO A 60 14.77 -10.89 -0.15
C PRO A 60 13.65 -10.19 0.63
N ASP A 61 12.70 -10.96 1.16
CA ASP A 61 11.61 -10.40 1.93
C ASP A 61 12.12 -9.78 3.23
N LEU A 62 11.72 -8.53 3.49
CA LEU A 62 11.84 -7.91 4.81
C LEU A 62 10.69 -8.46 5.68
N ASP A 63 10.99 -9.24 6.71
CA ASP A 63 9.98 -9.79 7.63
C ASP A 63 9.24 -8.65 8.36
N LEU A 64 7.97 -8.48 8.01
CA LEU A 64 7.12 -7.36 8.45
C LEU A 64 6.61 -7.53 9.88
N TYR A 65 6.63 -8.74 10.43
CA TYR A 65 5.88 -9.11 11.63
C TYR A 65 6.73 -9.48 12.85
N ARG A 66 8.07 -9.40 12.76
CA ARG A 66 8.90 -9.60 13.95
C ARG A 66 8.78 -8.40 14.89
N SER A 67 8.05 -8.65 15.97
CA SER A 67 7.95 -7.82 17.17
C SER A 67 9.34 -7.36 17.62
N SER A 68 9.42 -6.08 17.97
CA SER A 68 10.36 -5.47 18.91
C SER A 68 11.19 -6.47 19.72
N ASN A 69 12.53 -6.35 19.66
CA ASN A 69 13.55 -6.94 20.55
C ASN A 69 14.49 -8.01 19.96
N VAL A 70 14.69 -8.06 18.64
CA VAL A 70 15.85 -8.78 18.08
C VAL A 70 16.63 -7.83 17.17
N GLU A 71 17.80 -7.39 17.61
CA GLU A 71 18.84 -6.85 16.72
C GLU A 71 19.03 -7.87 15.61
N THR A 72 18.69 -7.51 14.37
CA THR A 72 18.84 -8.41 13.24
C THR A 72 20.23 -8.22 12.64
N PRO A 73 21.08 -9.25 12.67
CA PRO A 73 22.05 -9.43 11.61
C PRO A 73 21.59 -10.61 10.74
N ASP A 74 20.73 -10.38 9.74
CA ASP A 74 20.34 -11.43 8.78
C ASP A 74 19.89 -10.81 7.43
N PRO A 75 20.02 -11.52 6.28
CA PRO A 75 20.42 -11.03 4.95
C PRO A 75 19.60 -9.93 4.29
N ALA A 76 18.42 -9.57 4.81
CA ALA A 76 17.50 -8.65 4.17
C ALA A 76 18.04 -7.21 4.07
N THR A 77 18.96 -6.80 4.97
CA THR A 77 19.62 -5.49 4.95
C THR A 77 21.03 -5.52 4.38
N ARG A 78 21.54 -6.69 3.97
CA ARG A 78 22.90 -6.79 3.38
C ARG A 78 22.89 -6.29 1.94
N PRO A 79 24.01 -5.74 1.45
CA PRO A 79 24.21 -5.51 0.03
C PRO A 79 24.00 -6.78 -0.82
N LEU A 80 23.36 -6.60 -1.97
CA LEU A 80 23.01 -7.65 -2.92
C LEU A 80 23.53 -7.28 -4.31
N ALA A 81 24.23 -8.19 -4.96
CA ALA A 81 24.67 -8.02 -6.35
C ALA A 81 23.57 -8.47 -7.33
N LEU A 82 23.10 -7.56 -8.18
CA LEU A 82 22.08 -7.78 -9.19
C LEU A 82 22.71 -7.81 -10.59
N GLN A 83 22.63 -8.96 -11.26
CA GLN A 83 23.30 -9.19 -12.56
C GLN A 83 22.52 -8.67 -13.78
N GLY A 84 21.20 -8.44 -13.64
CA GLY A 84 20.31 -8.18 -14.78
C GLY A 84 20.00 -9.47 -15.58
N PRO A 85 18.76 -9.67 -16.05
CA PRO A 85 18.39 -10.92 -16.74
C PRO A 85 18.79 -10.94 -18.22
N GLY A 86 19.15 -12.13 -18.71
CA GLY A 86 19.32 -12.41 -20.15
C GLY A 86 20.29 -11.44 -20.83
N VAL A 87 19.80 -10.72 -21.85
CA VAL A 87 20.62 -9.76 -22.62
C VAL A 87 21.11 -8.56 -21.81
N LEU A 88 20.57 -8.32 -20.62
CA LEU A 88 20.98 -7.26 -19.69
C LEU A 88 22.06 -7.70 -18.70
N ALA A 89 22.48 -8.97 -18.74
CA ALA A 89 23.57 -9.47 -17.91
C ALA A 89 24.86 -8.68 -18.15
N CYS A 90 25.56 -8.32 -17.07
CA CYS A 90 26.80 -7.56 -17.13
C CYS A 90 27.88 -8.16 -16.21
N PRO A 91 29.18 -8.12 -16.56
CA PRO A 91 30.23 -8.62 -15.66
C PRO A 91 30.25 -7.91 -14.30
N THR A 92 29.91 -6.62 -14.29
CA THR A 92 29.80 -5.83 -13.07
C THR A 92 28.32 -5.73 -12.67
N PRO A 93 27.93 -6.24 -11.49
CA PRO A 93 26.56 -6.13 -11.03
C PRO A 93 26.21 -4.70 -10.63
N LEU A 94 24.92 -4.43 -10.57
CA LEU A 94 24.40 -3.31 -9.79
C LEU A 94 24.20 -3.79 -8.35
N TRP A 95 24.71 -3.06 -7.37
CA TRP A 95 24.52 -3.37 -5.97
C TRP A 95 23.21 -2.78 -5.47
N ALA A 96 22.51 -3.49 -4.60
CA ALA A 96 21.28 -3.04 -3.97
C ALA A 96 21.31 -3.30 -2.46
N ARG A 97 20.74 -2.41 -1.67
CA ARG A 97 20.54 -2.58 -0.23
C ARG A 97 19.09 -2.26 0.11
N GLN A 98 18.45 -3.11 0.89
CA GLN A 98 17.12 -2.80 1.41
C GLN A 98 17.21 -2.23 2.81
N GLU A 99 16.29 -1.33 3.12
CA GLU A 99 16.16 -0.74 4.44
C GLU A 99 14.70 -0.72 4.85
N LEU A 100 14.51 -0.85 6.16
CA LEU A 100 13.23 -0.79 6.84
C LEU A 100 13.35 0.25 7.94
N ALA A 101 12.70 1.39 7.76
CA ALA A 101 12.56 2.40 8.80
C ALA A 101 11.21 2.23 9.49
N LYS A 102 11.20 2.33 10.83
CA LYS A 102 9.99 2.28 11.66
C LYS A 102 10.07 3.37 12.72
N VAL A 103 8.97 4.11 12.90
CA VAL A 103 8.78 5.05 14.00
C VAL A 103 7.48 4.67 14.68
N GLU A 104 7.53 4.40 15.98
CA GLU A 104 6.35 4.19 16.82
C GLU A 104 6.19 5.40 17.74
N ALA A 105 4.96 5.86 17.91
CA ALA A 105 4.57 6.90 18.85
C ALA A 105 3.95 6.26 20.11
N ASN A 106 3.99 7.00 21.22
CA ASN A 106 3.57 6.54 22.54
C ASN A 106 2.07 6.19 22.63
N ASP A 107 1.26 6.62 21.66
CA ASP A 107 -0.16 6.32 21.54
C ASP A 107 -0.45 5.00 20.79
N GLY A 108 0.60 4.23 20.48
CA GLY A 108 0.50 2.99 19.71
C GLY A 108 0.36 3.22 18.21
N SER A 109 0.45 4.47 17.74
CA SER A 109 0.58 4.79 16.32
C SER A 109 2.02 4.55 15.84
N GLY A 110 2.23 4.41 14.53
CA GLY A 110 3.55 4.18 13.99
C GLY A 110 3.59 4.14 12.47
N THR A 111 4.67 4.70 11.91
CA THR A 111 4.95 4.71 10.48
C THR A 111 6.08 3.74 10.16
N GLN A 112 5.99 3.13 9.00
CA GLN A 112 6.94 2.17 8.48
C GLN A 112 7.20 2.46 7.00
N ALA A 113 8.47 2.55 6.63
CA ALA A 113 8.93 2.67 5.25
C ALA A 113 9.84 1.51 4.87
N GLN A 114 9.73 1.03 3.64
CA GLN A 114 10.70 0.15 3.04
C GLN A 114 11.19 0.75 1.73
N GLY A 115 12.47 0.57 1.46
CA GLY A 115 13.09 1.08 0.26
C GLY A 115 14.30 0.26 -0.13
N VAL A 116 14.73 0.45 -1.38
CA VAL A 116 15.89 -0.20 -1.97
C VAL A 116 16.79 0.90 -2.50
N MET A 117 18.00 1.01 -1.95
CA MET A 117 19.07 1.83 -2.52
C MET A 117 19.84 1.02 -3.55
N PHE A 118 20.26 1.64 -4.64
CA PHE A 118 21.10 1.03 -5.67
C PHE A 118 22.44 1.74 -5.81
N ALA A 119 23.51 1.01 -6.14
CA ALA A 119 24.83 1.62 -6.36
C ALA A 119 25.67 0.81 -7.34
N ARG A 120 26.71 1.42 -7.89
CA ARG A 120 27.69 0.75 -8.77
C ARG A 120 28.68 -0.14 -8.02
N SER A 121 28.85 0.10 -6.73
CA SER A 121 29.72 -0.67 -5.85
C SER A 121 29.04 -0.90 -4.50
N GLU A 122 29.45 -1.98 -3.83
CA GLU A 122 28.97 -2.32 -2.50
C GLU A 122 29.23 -1.20 -1.48
N GLN A 123 30.40 -0.56 -1.57
CA GLN A 123 30.85 0.47 -0.62
C GLN A 123 30.07 1.78 -0.74
N ALA A 124 29.38 2.00 -1.86
CA ALA A 124 28.59 3.21 -2.09
C ALA A 124 27.14 3.09 -1.58
N LEU A 125 26.75 1.92 -1.06
CA LEU A 125 25.46 1.73 -0.39
C LEU A 125 25.54 2.28 1.04
N SER A 126 24.83 3.38 1.31
CA SER A 126 24.73 3.93 2.65
C SER A 126 23.71 3.17 3.49
N GLU A 127 23.87 3.26 4.81
CA GLU A 127 22.83 2.95 5.79
C GLU A 127 22.05 4.21 6.10
N GLY A 128 20.81 4.07 6.58
CA GLY A 128 20.01 5.20 7.02
C GLY A 128 19.44 6.02 5.87
N PHE A 129 19.29 5.44 4.66
CA PHE A 129 18.77 6.20 3.52
C PHE A 129 17.25 6.45 3.60
N LEU A 130 16.59 5.90 4.62
CA LEU A 130 15.21 6.21 5.02
C LEU A 130 15.15 6.95 6.37
N GLU A 131 16.25 7.58 6.81
CA GLU A 131 16.28 8.40 8.04
C GLU A 131 15.27 9.55 7.93
N ASP A 132 14.52 9.74 9.01
CA ASP A 132 13.37 10.67 9.18
C ASP A 132 12.07 10.27 8.46
N LEU A 133 11.20 9.57 9.21
CA LEU A 133 9.77 9.40 8.90
C LEU A 133 8.91 10.55 9.46
N GLY A 134 9.55 11.63 9.95
CA GLY A 134 8.90 12.76 10.64
C GLY A 134 7.96 13.58 9.76
N ASP A 135 7.35 14.61 10.35
CA ASP A 135 6.17 15.44 9.93
C ASP A 135 6.06 15.89 8.45
N GLU A 136 7.07 15.65 7.63
CA GLU A 136 7.05 15.97 6.21
C GLU A 136 6.67 14.76 5.33
N ARG A 137 5.99 15.08 4.23
CA ARG A 137 5.47 14.11 3.28
C ARG A 137 6.67 13.48 2.57
N ILE A 138 6.80 12.15 2.65
CA ILE A 138 7.83 11.31 2.01
C ILE A 138 9.13 11.32 2.85
N PRO A 139 9.74 10.15 3.13
CA PRO A 139 11.01 10.11 3.84
C PRO A 139 12.03 10.94 3.06
N SER A 140 12.97 11.57 3.75
CA SER A 140 14.13 12.22 3.12
C SER A 140 14.98 11.18 2.38
N VAL A 141 14.61 10.89 1.14
CA VAL A 141 15.32 9.91 0.32
C VAL A 141 16.61 10.53 -0.19
N THR A 142 17.75 10.07 0.30
CA THR A 142 19.06 10.46 -0.20
C THR A 142 19.58 9.44 -1.21
N GLY A 143 19.86 9.88 -2.44
CA GLY A 143 20.50 9.05 -3.47
C GLY A 143 19.53 8.21 -4.32
N PRO A 144 20.06 7.26 -5.11
CA PRO A 144 19.30 6.45 -6.07
C PRO A 144 18.50 5.34 -5.36
N VAL A 145 17.34 5.72 -4.81
CA VAL A 145 16.49 4.83 -4.00
C VAL A 145 15.10 4.69 -4.63
N ILE A 146 14.51 3.51 -4.48
CA ILE A 146 13.11 3.25 -4.77
C ILE A 146 12.41 2.91 -3.46
N VAL A 147 11.44 3.71 -3.04
CA VAL A 147 10.56 3.38 -1.91
C VAL A 147 9.62 2.25 -2.36
N THR A 148 9.77 1.08 -1.77
CA THR A 148 9.00 -0.12 -2.14
C THR A 148 7.73 -0.26 -1.33
N ARG A 149 7.70 0.35 -0.14
CA ARG A 149 6.52 0.38 0.71
C ARG A 149 6.54 1.62 1.59
N TRP A 150 5.36 2.20 1.77
CA TRP A 150 5.10 3.15 2.83
C TRP A 150 3.80 2.75 3.52
N SER A 151 3.84 2.67 4.84
CA SER A 151 2.70 2.25 5.65
C SER A 151 2.71 3.01 6.95
N GLY A 152 1.54 3.29 7.51
CA GLY A 152 1.44 3.90 8.82
C GLY A 152 0.13 3.50 9.47
N SER A 153 0.17 3.34 10.78
CA SER A 153 -0.99 3.08 11.60
C SER A 153 -1.70 4.39 11.94
N TRP A 154 -2.78 4.24 12.70
CA TRP A 154 -3.81 5.22 12.94
C TRP A 154 -3.21 6.53 13.48
N GLY A 155 -3.51 7.69 12.90
CA GLY A 155 -3.01 8.99 13.37
C GLY A 155 -1.66 9.45 12.79
N SER A 156 -0.85 8.54 12.23
CA SER A 156 0.52 8.86 11.77
C SER A 156 0.64 9.34 10.31
N LEU A 157 -0.41 9.21 9.50
CA LEU A 157 -0.39 9.58 8.07
C LEU A 157 -1.34 10.75 7.77
N PRO A 158 -0.82 11.92 7.30
CA PRO A 158 -1.67 13.03 6.87
C PRO A 158 -2.45 12.69 5.60
N CYS A 159 -3.77 12.56 5.71
CA CYS A 159 -4.68 12.16 4.67
C CYS A 159 -5.31 13.37 3.95
N MET A 160 -5.49 13.26 2.63
CA MET A 160 -6.30 14.18 1.84
C MET A 160 -7.47 13.41 1.23
N LEU A 161 -8.66 13.60 1.78
CA LEU A 161 -9.93 13.19 1.16
C LEU A 161 -10.72 14.47 0.90
N ASP A 162 -10.39 15.15 -0.21
CA ASP A 162 -10.97 16.43 -0.64
C ASP A 162 -11.10 17.47 0.50
N GLY A 163 -9.96 18.03 0.92
CA GLY A 163 -9.87 18.99 2.03
C GLY A 163 -8.42 19.21 2.49
N PRO A 164 -8.17 20.06 3.50
CA PRO A 164 -6.83 20.23 4.06
C PRO A 164 -6.30 18.90 4.64
N PRO A 165 -4.98 18.68 4.60
CA PRO A 165 -4.36 17.48 5.13
C PRO A 165 -4.66 17.32 6.64
N GLY A 166 -5.11 16.15 7.05
CA GLY A 166 -5.35 15.82 8.45
C GLY A 166 -5.27 14.32 8.70
N SER A 167 -5.21 13.87 9.95
CA SER A 167 -5.29 12.45 10.27
C SER A 167 -6.64 11.85 9.80
N GLY A 168 -6.74 10.52 9.66
CA GLY A 168 -8.03 9.85 9.38
C GLY A 168 -9.12 10.23 10.39
N TRP A 169 -8.73 10.56 11.62
CA TRP A 169 -9.60 11.11 12.65
C TRP A 169 -10.08 12.52 12.33
N ASP A 170 -9.18 13.40 11.88
CA ASP A 170 -9.55 14.78 11.51
C ASP A 170 -10.59 14.77 10.38
N LEU A 171 -10.45 13.88 9.39
CA LEU A 171 -11.44 13.75 8.32
C LEU A 171 -12.79 13.24 8.83
N GLY A 172 -12.77 12.30 9.78
CA GLY A 172 -13.97 11.85 10.50
C GLY A 172 -14.64 13.00 11.26
N MET A 173 -13.83 13.86 11.92
CA MET A 173 -14.32 15.00 12.69
C MET A 173 -15.06 16.04 11.85
N TRP A 174 -14.49 16.40 10.70
CA TRP A 174 -15.06 17.45 9.86
C TRP A 174 -16.27 16.99 9.05
N ARG A 175 -16.30 15.71 8.68
CA ARG A 175 -17.30 15.19 7.75
C ARG A 175 -18.48 14.51 8.44
N HIS A 176 -18.27 13.78 9.52
CA HIS A 176 -19.34 12.98 10.12
C HIS A 176 -20.34 13.84 10.91
N PRO A 177 -21.67 13.67 10.74
CA PRO A 177 -22.65 14.49 11.43
C PRO A 177 -22.53 14.45 12.96
N ALA A 178 -22.21 13.29 13.55
CA ALA A 178 -22.01 13.14 15.00
C ALA A 178 -20.85 13.98 15.55
N ALA A 179 -19.76 14.08 14.80
CA ALA A 179 -18.62 14.87 15.20
C ALA A 179 -18.92 16.37 15.10
N ARG A 180 -19.61 16.79 14.04
CA ARG A 180 -20.09 18.17 13.88
C ARG A 180 -21.03 18.57 15.01
N GLU A 181 -21.96 17.70 15.41
CA GLU A 181 -22.85 17.98 16.53
C GLU A 181 -22.07 18.06 17.87
N SER A 182 -21.10 17.18 18.11
CA SER A 182 -20.24 17.27 19.30
C SER A 182 -19.42 18.57 19.33
N LEU A 183 -18.80 18.97 18.21
CA LEU A 183 -18.09 20.24 18.10
C LEU A 183 -19.02 21.44 18.32
N GLN A 184 -20.22 21.42 17.71
CA GLN A 184 -21.20 22.49 17.91
C GLN A 184 -21.61 22.64 19.37
N ARG A 185 -21.82 21.52 20.09
CA ARG A 185 -22.16 21.53 21.52
C ARG A 185 -21.00 22.07 22.36
N CYS A 186 -19.79 21.57 22.14
CA CYS A 186 -18.61 21.99 22.89
C CYS A 186 -18.26 23.46 22.65
N CYS A 187 -18.26 23.89 21.39
CA CYS A 187 -18.00 25.27 20.99
C CYS A 187 -19.16 26.24 21.24
N LYS A 188 -20.30 25.78 21.79
CA LYS A 188 -21.54 26.56 21.94
C LYS A 188 -21.95 27.28 20.64
N GLY A 189 -21.68 26.67 19.49
CA GLY A 189 -21.95 27.24 18.16
C GLY A 189 -20.99 28.32 17.65
N SER A 190 -19.90 28.64 18.36
CA SER A 190 -18.91 29.61 17.89
C SER A 190 -18.21 29.14 16.62
N ALA A 191 -18.31 29.89 15.52
CA ALA A 191 -17.72 29.53 14.23
C ALA A 191 -16.18 29.44 14.30
N GLU A 192 -15.54 30.37 15.00
CA GLU A 192 -14.07 30.38 15.18
C GLU A 192 -13.59 29.15 15.97
N CYS A 193 -14.32 28.77 17.02
CA CYS A 193 -14.03 27.54 17.77
C CYS A 193 -14.30 26.29 16.93
N ILE A 194 -15.39 26.26 16.15
CA ILE A 194 -15.71 25.11 15.30
C ILE A 194 -14.65 24.93 14.23
N GLU A 195 -14.18 26.00 13.59
CA GLU A 195 -13.14 25.96 12.55
C GLU A 195 -11.75 25.58 13.10
N GLN A 196 -11.41 26.04 14.31
CA GLN A 196 -10.08 25.80 14.91
C GLN A 196 -10.05 24.60 15.86
N GLY A 197 -11.20 24.11 16.31
CA GLY A 197 -11.34 23.03 17.31
C GLY A 197 -10.88 23.40 18.74
N ARG A 198 -10.67 24.69 19.03
CA ARG A 198 -10.10 25.19 20.30
C ARG A 198 -11.10 26.04 21.08
N THR A 199 -11.18 25.83 22.39
CA THR A 199 -11.73 26.83 23.32
C THR A 199 -10.61 27.34 24.24
N GLY A 200 -10.80 28.51 24.85
CA GLY A 200 -9.80 29.11 25.73
C GLY A 200 -9.46 28.32 27.00
N GLU A 201 -10.21 27.25 27.34
CA GLU A 201 -10.02 26.45 28.57
C GLU A 201 -9.99 24.91 28.34
N SER A 202 -10.55 24.38 27.26
CA SER A 202 -10.45 22.96 26.87
C SER A 202 -10.41 22.75 25.36
N ASP A 203 -9.60 21.79 24.89
CA ASP A 203 -9.57 21.45 23.47
C ASP A 203 -10.80 20.59 23.13
N CYS A 204 -11.86 21.24 22.60
CA CYS A 204 -13.07 20.57 22.11
C CYS A 204 -12.76 19.46 21.10
N ARG A 205 -11.69 19.64 20.33
CA ARG A 205 -11.13 18.63 19.45
C ARG A 205 -10.80 17.34 20.20
N ASP A 206 -10.12 17.41 21.34
CA ASP A 206 -9.69 16.23 22.09
C ASP A 206 -10.86 15.45 22.65
N GLU A 207 -11.91 16.12 23.13
CA GLU A 207 -13.14 15.46 23.60
C GLU A 207 -13.87 14.73 22.47
N VAL A 208 -13.93 15.36 21.29
CA VAL A 208 -14.52 14.75 20.08
C VAL A 208 -13.70 13.55 19.63
N LEU A 209 -12.37 13.67 19.60
CA LEU A 209 -11.45 12.58 19.27
C LEU A 209 -11.58 11.42 20.26
N PHE A 210 -11.62 11.71 21.55
CA PHE A 210 -11.81 10.70 22.59
C PHE A 210 -13.16 9.97 22.43
N THR A 211 -14.23 10.71 22.15
CA THR A 211 -15.55 10.12 21.91
C THR A 211 -15.56 9.25 20.66
N ALA A 212 -14.90 9.71 19.59
CA ALA A 212 -14.79 8.99 18.34
C ALA A 212 -13.97 7.69 18.51
N ALA A 213 -12.85 7.74 19.26
CA ALA A 213 -12.05 6.58 19.64
C ALA A 213 -12.88 5.57 20.44
N THR A 214 -13.54 6.02 21.50
CA THR A 214 -14.43 5.19 22.32
C THR A 214 -15.54 4.54 21.50
N THR A 215 -16.09 5.27 20.52
CA THR A 215 -17.14 4.76 19.63
C THR A 215 -16.62 3.69 18.69
N SER A 216 -15.44 3.92 18.10
CA SER A 216 -14.76 2.94 17.24
C SER A 216 -14.49 1.64 18.00
N GLU A 217 -14.03 1.72 19.24
CA GLU A 217 -13.81 0.55 20.11
C GLU A 217 -15.12 -0.14 20.47
N LYS A 218 -16.10 0.63 20.95
CA LYS A 218 -17.41 0.11 21.39
C LYS A 218 -18.13 -0.68 20.30
N TYR A 219 -18.08 -0.21 19.05
CA TYR A 219 -18.76 -0.83 17.91
C TYR A 219 -17.81 -1.61 16.98
N ALA A 220 -16.58 -1.93 17.42
CA ALA A 220 -15.57 -2.55 16.56
C ALA A 220 -16.06 -3.85 15.91
N THR A 221 -16.79 -4.68 16.66
CA THR A 221 -17.30 -5.97 16.17
C THR A 221 -18.44 -5.79 15.18
N GLU A 222 -19.43 -4.95 15.50
CA GLU A 222 -20.60 -4.68 14.67
C GLU A 222 -20.20 -3.96 13.38
N ALA A 223 -19.34 -2.95 13.49
CA ALA A 223 -18.78 -2.25 12.33
C ALA A 223 -17.97 -3.21 11.45
N GLY A 224 -17.20 -4.14 12.03
CA GLY A 224 -16.49 -5.17 11.29
C GLY A 224 -17.41 -6.11 10.52
N LYS A 225 -18.50 -6.57 11.14
CA LYS A 225 -19.52 -7.42 10.47
C LYS A 225 -20.20 -6.67 9.34
N LEU A 226 -20.60 -5.42 9.57
CA LEU A 226 -21.25 -4.57 8.59
C LEU A 226 -20.31 -4.25 7.42
N LEU A 227 -19.03 -4.01 7.70
CA LEU A 227 -17.99 -3.83 6.69
C LEU A 227 -17.90 -5.08 5.80
N ALA A 228 -17.73 -6.26 6.38
CA ALA A 228 -17.62 -7.51 5.61
C ALA A 228 -18.86 -7.75 4.72
N GLU A 229 -20.06 -7.48 5.23
CA GLU A 229 -21.30 -7.56 4.45
C GLU A 229 -21.27 -6.59 3.25
N ARG A 230 -20.87 -5.33 3.46
CA ARG A 230 -20.83 -4.32 2.40
C ARG A 230 -19.73 -4.60 1.38
N ILE A 231 -18.57 -5.10 1.82
CA ILE A 231 -17.46 -5.52 0.95
C ILE A 231 -17.90 -6.67 0.04
N ARG A 232 -18.64 -7.65 0.57
CA ARG A 232 -19.20 -8.75 -0.25
C ARG A 232 -20.18 -8.27 -1.33
N ARG A 233 -20.87 -7.15 -1.13
CA ARG A 233 -21.85 -6.61 -2.10
C ARG A 233 -21.21 -5.81 -3.23
N CYS A 234 -20.06 -5.20 -3.01
CA CYS A 234 -19.39 -4.36 -4.00
C CYS A 234 -18.26 -5.09 -4.75
N MET A 235 -17.74 -6.18 -4.18
CA MET A 235 -16.66 -6.97 -4.77
C MET A 235 -17.24 -8.08 -5.64
N PRO A 236 -16.59 -8.44 -6.76
CA PRO A 236 -16.89 -9.68 -7.46
C PRO A 236 -16.76 -10.89 -6.51
N ALA A 237 -17.60 -11.90 -6.67
CA ALA A 237 -17.66 -13.05 -5.76
C ALA A 237 -16.31 -13.80 -5.59
N GLY A 238 -15.44 -13.78 -6.60
CA GLY A 238 -14.10 -14.37 -6.55
C GLY A 238 -13.01 -13.49 -5.93
N ASP A 239 -13.31 -12.23 -5.61
CA ASP A 239 -12.39 -11.26 -5.02
C ASP A 239 -12.79 -10.81 -3.60
N ALA A 240 -13.92 -11.30 -3.08
CA ALA A 240 -14.37 -10.94 -1.74
C ALA A 240 -13.37 -11.42 -0.69
N MET A 241 -12.93 -10.50 0.17
CA MET A 241 -12.01 -10.81 1.26
C MET A 241 -12.63 -10.44 2.60
N ASP A 242 -12.36 -11.25 3.61
CA ASP A 242 -12.84 -11.02 4.97
C ASP A 242 -11.86 -10.17 5.83
N ALA A 243 -10.65 -9.86 5.32
CA ALA A 243 -9.60 -9.18 6.11
C ALA A 243 -8.87 -8.03 5.39
N GLU A 244 -8.84 -6.85 6.03
CA GLU A 244 -8.20 -5.60 5.59
C GLU A 244 -6.70 -5.66 5.23
N PRO A 245 -5.79 -6.42 5.90
CA PRO A 245 -4.34 -6.21 5.73
C PRO A 245 -3.78 -6.59 4.35
N ALA A 246 -4.38 -7.57 3.67
CA ALA A 246 -3.79 -8.16 2.46
C ALA A 246 -3.84 -7.23 1.22
N CYS A 247 -4.75 -6.26 1.20
CA CYS A 247 -4.94 -5.34 0.06
C CYS A 247 -4.32 -3.97 0.27
N VAL A 248 -3.84 -3.64 1.48
CA VAL A 248 -3.28 -2.31 1.76
C VAL A 248 -2.03 -2.06 0.91
N TYR A 249 -1.24 -3.10 0.64
CA TYR A 249 0.10 -2.97 0.04
C TYR A 249 0.28 -3.69 -1.30
N SER A 250 -0.80 -4.21 -1.88
CA SER A 250 -0.73 -4.91 -3.17
C SER A 250 -1.43 -4.11 -4.26
N ASP A 251 -0.83 -4.08 -5.44
CA ASP A 251 -1.37 -3.48 -6.66
C ASP A 251 -2.07 -4.49 -7.57
N ALA A 252 -2.29 -5.72 -7.08
CA ALA A 252 -3.06 -6.71 -7.79
C ALA A 252 -4.45 -6.12 -8.13
N PRO A 253 -5.02 -6.43 -9.31
CA PRO A 253 -6.32 -5.88 -9.71
C PRO A 253 -7.43 -6.08 -8.67
N ARG A 254 -7.40 -7.20 -7.94
CA ARG A 254 -8.32 -7.47 -6.81
C ARG A 254 -8.16 -6.46 -5.66
N CYS A 255 -6.94 -6.03 -5.37
CA CYS A 255 -6.63 -5.11 -4.29
C CYS A 255 -7.03 -3.68 -4.63
N LEU A 256 -6.87 -3.28 -5.90
CA LEU A 256 -7.40 -2.02 -6.41
C LEU A 256 -8.93 -1.96 -6.28
N ARG A 257 -9.63 -3.03 -6.68
CA ARG A 257 -11.09 -3.14 -6.50
C ARG A 257 -11.50 -3.10 -5.03
N HIS A 258 -10.77 -3.81 -4.17
CA HIS A 258 -11.01 -3.81 -2.73
C HIS A 258 -10.89 -2.40 -2.13
N ARG A 259 -9.81 -1.66 -2.45
CA ARG A 259 -9.63 -0.27 -2.01
C ARG A 259 -10.75 0.65 -2.50
N ALA A 260 -11.11 0.55 -3.77
CA ALA A 260 -12.22 1.31 -4.34
C ALA A 260 -13.55 1.00 -3.64
N CYS A 261 -13.78 -0.26 -3.27
CA CYS A 261 -14.94 -0.60 -2.49
C CYS A 261 -14.88 -0.04 -1.05
N MET A 262 -13.76 -0.18 -0.34
CA MET A 262 -13.61 0.39 1.01
C MET A 262 -13.96 1.88 1.03
N ALA A 263 -13.46 2.63 0.03
CA ALA A 263 -13.79 4.05 -0.14
C ALA A 263 -15.30 4.28 -0.37
N LYS A 264 -15.93 3.48 -1.24
CA LYS A 264 -17.38 3.54 -1.48
C LYS A 264 -18.18 3.24 -0.21
N VAL A 265 -17.84 2.19 0.53
CA VAL A 265 -18.50 1.82 1.79
C VAL A 265 -18.40 2.96 2.80
N GLY A 266 -17.24 3.62 2.88
CA GLY A 266 -17.07 4.77 3.74
C GLY A 266 -17.97 5.95 3.34
N GLN A 267 -18.00 6.33 2.07
CA GLN A 267 -18.89 7.42 1.61
C GLN A 267 -20.37 7.09 1.84
N GLU A 268 -20.78 5.85 1.62
CA GLU A 268 -22.14 5.41 1.91
C GLU A 268 -22.45 5.42 3.41
N SER A 269 -21.49 5.05 4.26
CA SER A 269 -21.64 5.10 5.71
C SER A 269 -21.76 6.54 6.19
N LEU A 270 -20.95 7.45 5.65
CA LEU A 270 -21.06 8.88 5.90
C LEU A 270 -22.45 9.44 5.50
N ALA A 271 -22.97 9.04 4.34
CA ALA A 271 -24.29 9.46 3.87
C ALA A 271 -25.45 8.90 4.72
N ARG A 272 -25.27 7.71 5.30
CA ARG A 272 -26.21 7.10 6.26
C ARG A 272 -26.00 7.58 7.69
N GLY A 273 -24.87 8.24 7.95
CA GLY A 273 -24.44 8.68 9.25
C GLY A 273 -25.50 9.56 9.90
N THR A 274 -25.77 9.30 11.17
CA THR A 274 -26.64 10.13 11.98
C THR A 274 -25.80 11.13 12.76
N ALA A 275 -26.47 12.06 13.44
CA ALA A 275 -25.81 12.96 14.37
C ALA A 275 -25.42 12.27 15.70
N ARG A 276 -25.38 10.93 15.72
CA ARG A 276 -25.00 10.11 16.87
C ARG A 276 -23.75 9.30 16.59
N TRP A 277 -23.01 9.05 17.66
CA TRP A 277 -21.87 8.14 17.69
C TRP A 277 -22.37 6.69 17.75
N ASP A 278 -22.66 6.12 16.57
CA ASP A 278 -23.27 4.81 16.38
C ASP A 278 -22.39 3.87 15.52
N VAL A 279 -22.96 2.75 15.07
CA VAL A 279 -22.26 1.76 14.25
C VAL A 279 -21.87 2.30 12.86
N GLU A 280 -22.64 3.25 12.28
CA GLU A 280 -22.25 3.90 11.02
C GLU A 280 -21.09 4.86 11.27
N ALA A 281 -21.10 5.60 12.38
CA ALA A 281 -19.96 6.42 12.75
C ALA A 281 -18.67 5.59 12.88
N ALA A 282 -18.74 4.44 13.55
CA ALA A 282 -17.61 3.52 13.70
C ALA A 282 -17.15 2.91 12.35
N LEU A 283 -18.10 2.52 11.48
CA LEU A 283 -17.79 2.03 10.14
C LEU A 283 -17.15 3.11 9.26
N TRP A 284 -17.66 4.34 9.32
CA TRP A 284 -17.09 5.47 8.60
C TRP A 284 -15.66 5.76 9.07
N LEU A 285 -15.42 5.80 10.38
CA LEU A 285 -14.07 5.98 10.93
C LEU A 285 -13.12 4.89 10.41
N ARG A 286 -13.51 3.63 10.51
CA ARG A 286 -12.70 2.48 10.04
C ARG A 286 -12.37 2.56 8.55
N THR A 287 -13.35 2.90 7.72
CA THR A 287 -13.18 2.97 6.26
C THR A 287 -12.44 4.23 5.81
N SER A 288 -12.62 5.37 6.49
CA SER A 288 -11.83 6.59 6.31
C SER A 288 -10.37 6.33 6.60
N ILE A 289 -10.09 5.70 7.73
CA ILE A 289 -8.73 5.38 8.17
C ILE A 289 -8.08 4.42 7.17
N SER A 290 -8.79 3.38 6.75
CA SER A 290 -8.34 2.47 5.69
C SER A 290 -8.09 3.18 4.36
N ALA A 291 -8.97 4.10 3.95
CA ALA A 291 -8.80 4.90 2.73
C ALA A 291 -7.60 5.84 2.83
N CYS A 292 -7.33 6.39 4.02
CA CYS A 292 -6.19 7.25 4.28
C CYS A 292 -4.85 6.51 4.25
N SER A 293 -4.77 5.34 4.88
CA SER A 293 -3.61 4.45 4.77
C SER A 293 -3.42 3.97 3.32
N ALA A 294 -4.53 3.70 2.61
CA ALA A 294 -4.50 3.23 1.23
C ALA A 294 -4.05 4.28 0.21
N ASN A 295 -4.53 5.53 0.31
CA ASN A 295 -4.17 6.59 -0.63
C ASN A 295 -2.68 6.96 -0.53
N ARG A 296 -2.13 7.10 0.68
CA ARG A 296 -0.68 7.35 0.82
C ARG A 296 0.19 6.15 0.46
N ALA A 297 -0.22 4.93 0.83
CA ALA A 297 0.52 3.73 0.43
C ALA A 297 0.48 3.51 -1.10
N ALA A 298 -0.57 3.97 -1.79
CA ALA A 298 -0.72 3.86 -3.24
C ALA A 298 -0.02 4.96 -4.06
N ASP A 299 0.48 6.04 -3.43
CA ASP A 299 1.18 7.11 -4.14
C ASP A 299 2.71 6.92 -4.15
N THR A 300 3.26 6.06 -3.27
CA THR A 300 4.71 5.93 -3.06
C THR A 300 5.26 4.50 -3.06
N ALA A 301 4.42 3.47 -3.06
CA ALA A 301 4.90 2.09 -3.11
C ALA A 301 5.23 1.70 -4.55
N CYS A 302 6.51 1.46 -4.81
CA CYS A 302 7.03 1.14 -6.14
C CYS A 302 7.70 -0.24 -6.17
N THR A 303 7.54 -0.97 -7.27
CA THR A 303 8.13 -2.30 -7.45
C THR A 303 9.19 -2.26 -8.56
N PRO A 304 10.46 -2.61 -8.25
CA PRO A 304 11.49 -2.79 -9.26
C PRO A 304 11.12 -3.93 -10.24
N ILE A 305 11.16 -3.63 -11.54
CA ILE A 305 10.80 -4.54 -12.62
C ILE A 305 12.04 -5.28 -13.12
N VAL A 306 13.07 -4.53 -13.48
CA VAL A 306 14.26 -5.06 -14.16
C VAL A 306 15.47 -4.17 -13.94
N VAL A 307 16.65 -4.78 -13.89
CA VAL A 307 17.94 -4.10 -13.78
C VAL A 307 18.71 -4.25 -15.09
N ASP A 308 19.19 -3.13 -15.62
CA ASP A 308 20.24 -3.06 -16.64
C ASP A 308 21.53 -2.63 -15.94
N ALA A 309 22.30 -3.61 -15.46
CA ALA A 309 23.49 -3.37 -14.64
C ALA A 309 24.59 -2.66 -15.43
N CYS A 310 24.72 -2.96 -16.73
CA CYS A 310 25.70 -2.33 -17.60
C CYS A 310 25.51 -0.83 -17.71
N GLN A 311 24.27 -0.37 -17.67
CA GLN A 311 23.95 1.05 -17.81
C GLN A 311 23.51 1.68 -16.48
N GLY A 312 23.38 0.87 -15.43
CA GLY A 312 22.93 1.26 -14.09
C GLY A 312 21.55 1.85 -14.12
N ARG A 313 20.63 1.18 -14.83
CA ARG A 313 19.23 1.59 -14.87
C ARG A 313 18.39 0.56 -14.17
N VAL A 314 17.39 1.04 -13.44
CA VAL A 314 16.37 0.20 -12.83
C VAL A 314 15.01 0.68 -13.32
N GLY A 315 14.31 -0.16 -14.07
CA GLY A 315 12.91 0.10 -14.43
C GLY A 315 12.01 -0.29 -13.27
N TYR A 316 11.00 0.52 -12.94
CA TYR A 316 10.07 0.25 -11.84
C TYR A 316 8.67 0.76 -12.12
N ARG A 317 7.68 0.17 -11.45
CA ARG A 317 6.27 0.61 -11.49
C ARG A 317 5.84 1.09 -10.13
N CYS A 318 5.18 2.23 -10.05
CA CYS A 318 4.56 2.70 -8.82
C CYS A 318 3.06 2.37 -8.80
N SER A 319 2.47 2.47 -7.62
CA SER A 319 1.06 2.11 -7.38
C SER A 319 0.05 3.05 -8.04
N ASP A 320 0.51 4.22 -8.51
CA ASP A 320 -0.17 5.16 -9.42
C ASP A 320 -0.18 4.68 -10.90
N ASP A 321 0.15 3.42 -11.16
CA ASP A 321 0.34 2.80 -12.48
C ASP A 321 1.47 3.38 -13.33
N SER A 322 2.21 4.37 -12.83
CA SER A 322 3.28 5.01 -13.59
C SER A 322 4.49 4.07 -13.74
N ILE A 323 5.10 4.12 -14.93
CA ILE A 323 6.33 3.41 -15.25
C ILE A 323 7.48 4.41 -15.28
N ARG A 324 8.48 4.16 -14.44
CA ARG A 324 9.60 5.07 -14.18
C ARG A 324 10.93 4.33 -14.36
N GLU A 325 11.98 5.10 -14.52
CA GLU A 325 13.36 4.63 -14.67
C GLU A 325 14.22 5.38 -13.66
N LEU A 326 14.98 4.64 -12.86
CA LEU A 326 15.97 5.18 -11.96
C LEU A 326 17.34 5.03 -12.63
N GLN A 327 18.04 6.14 -12.81
CA GLN A 327 19.43 6.15 -13.22
C GLN A 327 20.33 6.13 -11.99
N VAL A 328 21.17 5.11 -11.89
CA VAL A 328 22.21 4.98 -10.86
C VAL A 328 23.49 5.61 -11.42
N PRO A 329 24.00 6.68 -10.78
CA PRO A 329 25.24 7.32 -11.20
C PRO A 329 26.42 6.36 -11.11
#